data_AF-A0A7X5QL78-F1
#
_entry.id   AF-A0A7X5QL78-F1
#
_cell.length_a   1.000
_cell.length_b   1.000
_cell.length_c   1.000
_cell.angle_alpha   90.00
_cell.angle_beta   90.00
_cell.angle_gamma   90.00
#
_symmetry.space_group_name_H-M   'P 1'
#
loop_
_entity.id
_entity.type
_entity.pdbx_description
1 polymer ?
#
loop_
_entity_poly.entity_id
_entity_poly.type
_entity_poly.pdbx_seq_one_letter_code
_entity_poly.pdbx_strand_id
1 'polypeptide(L)'
;MPDGYDDTLIYTETLDEVMADKMVSLPATQKYVRHRDIWDLAWLQQQGAKPDVDLIRQKVADYKLADFANLLEQRIQSLPNVIASNAFMNEMKRFLPSNVFERTLAKEKFSSYLVATLESQLKELRLALTKNEVQLKFKL
;
A
#
# COMPACT_ATOMS: atom_id res chain seq x y z
N MET A 1 -25.05 -33.64 -8.56
CA MET A 1 -24.82 -33.19 -7.17
C MET A 1 -25.44 -31.81 -7.06
N PRO A 2 -26.15 -31.45 -5.97
CA PRO A 2 -26.99 -30.26 -5.95
C PRO A 2 -26.18 -28.96 -5.83
N ASP A 3 -26.52 -28.01 -6.69
CA ASP A 3 -26.05 -26.63 -6.76
C ASP A 3 -26.64 -25.83 -5.58
N GLY A 4 -25.85 -25.56 -4.55
CA GLY A 4 -26.35 -24.97 -3.30
C GLY A 4 -25.37 -24.09 -2.52
N TYR A 5 -24.35 -23.55 -3.18
CA TYR A 5 -23.43 -22.57 -2.58
C TYR A 5 -23.39 -21.24 -3.35
N ASP A 6 -24.40 -20.94 -4.16
CA ASP A 6 -24.57 -19.61 -4.71
C ASP A 6 -25.18 -18.69 -3.63
N ASP A 7 -24.50 -17.58 -3.39
CA ASP A 7 -24.91 -16.44 -2.54
C ASP A 7 -24.73 -16.57 -1.02
N THR A 8 -23.48 -16.83 -0.59
CA THR A 8 -23.03 -16.23 0.68
C THR A 8 -22.63 -14.78 0.44
N LEU A 9 -23.50 -13.84 0.81
CA LEU A 9 -23.16 -12.41 0.85
C LEU A 9 -22.17 -12.15 2.00
N ILE A 10 -20.91 -11.92 1.66
CA ILE A 10 -19.88 -11.53 2.61
C ILE A 10 -19.69 -10.02 2.49
N TYR A 11 -19.89 -9.28 3.57
CA TYR A 11 -19.50 -7.89 3.64
C TYR A 11 -17.98 -7.79 3.60
N THR A 12 -17.45 -7.11 2.59
CA THR A 12 -16.01 -6.87 2.43
C THR A 12 -15.73 -5.38 2.48
N GLU A 13 -14.54 -5.02 2.95
CA GLU A 13 -14.03 -3.66 2.86
C GLU A 13 -14.02 -3.18 1.40
N THR A 14 -14.24 -1.88 1.20
CA THR A 14 -14.09 -1.22 -0.10
C THR A 14 -12.63 -1.22 -0.53
N LEU A 15 -12.37 -1.07 -1.84
CA LEU A 15 -10.99 -0.97 -2.34
C LEU A 15 -10.22 0.20 -1.71
N ASP A 16 -10.92 1.30 -1.41
CA ASP A 16 -10.36 2.49 -0.77
C ASP A 16 -9.98 2.21 0.70
N GLU A 17 -10.82 1.49 1.44
CA GLU A 17 -10.54 1.06 2.82
C GLU A 17 -9.36 0.09 2.87
N VAL A 18 -9.33 -0.90 1.97
CA VAL A 18 -8.21 -1.85 1.86
C VAL A 18 -6.92 -1.10 1.51
N MET A 19 -6.98 -0.14 0.58
CA MET A 19 -5.82 0.67 0.21
C MET A 19 -5.31 1.50 1.39
N ALA A 20 -6.21 2.13 2.15
CA ALA A 20 -5.86 2.88 3.36
C ALA A 20 -5.14 2.00 4.39
N ASP A 21 -5.65 0.79 4.63
CA ASP A 21 -5.04 -0.17 5.55
C ASP A 21 -3.63 -0.58 5.11
N LYS A 22 -3.44 -0.85 3.82
CA LYS A 22 -2.13 -1.17 3.24
C LYS A 22 -1.15 0.00 3.34
N MET A 23 -1.62 1.22 3.10
CA MET A 23 -0.81 2.44 3.21
C MET A 23 -0.35 2.74 4.64
N VAL A 24 -1.15 2.41 5.66
CA VAL A 24 -0.76 2.55 7.07
C VAL A 24 0.18 1.43 7.49
N SER A 25 -0.13 0.22 7.07
CA SER A 25 0.47 -0.99 7.62
C SER A 25 1.86 -1.30 7.02
N LEU A 26 2.12 -0.88 5.78
CA LEU A 26 3.43 -0.98 5.12
C LEU A 26 4.55 -0.14 5.81
N PRO A 27 4.35 1.15 6.14
CA PRO A 27 5.29 1.92 6.97
C PRO A 27 5.35 1.45 8.42
N ALA A 28 4.21 1.07 9.02
CA ALA A 28 4.13 0.66 10.42
C ALA A 28 4.93 -0.61 10.74
N THR A 29 5.13 -1.48 9.76
CA THR A 29 5.80 -2.78 9.98
C THR A 29 7.30 -2.66 9.77
N GLN A 30 8.06 -2.54 10.85
CA GLN A 30 9.53 -2.46 10.78
C GLN A 30 10.25 -3.81 10.87
N LYS A 31 9.60 -4.85 11.43
CA LYS A 31 10.24 -6.17 11.68
C LYS A 31 10.62 -6.92 10.41
N TYR A 32 9.80 -6.81 9.36
CA TYR A 32 10.01 -7.41 8.06
C TYR A 32 9.28 -6.59 7.00
N VAL A 33 9.67 -6.75 5.75
CA VAL A 33 9.06 -6.02 4.65
C VAL A 33 7.87 -6.82 4.12
N ARG A 34 6.70 -6.20 4.08
CA ARG A 34 5.49 -6.79 3.50
C ARG A 34 5.51 -6.59 1.98
N HIS A 35 6.24 -7.47 1.30
CA HIS A 35 6.42 -7.42 -0.15
C HIS A 35 5.09 -7.48 -0.91
N ARG A 36 4.11 -8.25 -0.40
CA ARG A 36 2.76 -8.30 -0.97
C ARG A 36 2.04 -6.95 -0.95
N ASP A 37 2.16 -6.18 0.13
CA ASP A 37 1.47 -4.88 0.26
C ASP A 37 1.96 -3.88 -0.80
N ILE A 38 3.24 -3.96 -1.19
CA ILE A 38 3.85 -3.15 -2.26
C ILE A 38 3.16 -3.43 -3.60
N TRP A 39 2.96 -4.70 -3.93
CA TRP A 39 2.27 -5.11 -5.14
C TRP A 39 0.77 -4.77 -5.08
N ASP A 40 0.11 -5.09 -3.96
CA ASP A 40 -1.31 -4.82 -3.74
C ASP A 40 -1.62 -3.33 -3.92
N LEU A 41 -0.80 -2.43 -3.37
CA LEU A 41 -1.01 -0.98 -3.50
C LEU A 41 -0.97 -0.50 -4.96
N ALA A 42 0.01 -0.96 -5.73
CA ALA A 42 0.10 -0.61 -7.15
C ALA A 42 -1.06 -1.22 -7.96
N TRP A 43 -1.48 -2.43 -7.61
CA TRP A 43 -2.63 -3.07 -8.23
C TRP A 43 -3.95 -2.37 -7.89
N LEU A 44 -4.17 -1.99 -6.63
CA LEU A 44 -5.35 -1.24 -6.16
C LEU A 44 -5.45 0.11 -6.87
N GLN A 45 -4.32 0.80 -7.05
CA GLN A 45 -4.28 2.02 -7.85
C GLN A 45 -4.71 1.77 -9.31
N GLN A 46 -4.27 0.67 -9.93
CA GLN A 46 -4.70 0.32 -11.29
C GLN A 46 -6.20 0.02 -11.37
N GLN A 47 -6.83 -0.44 -10.28
CA GLN A 47 -8.29 -0.59 -10.18
C GLN A 47 -9.02 0.74 -9.93
N GLY A 48 -8.30 1.85 -9.76
CA GLY A 48 -8.88 3.17 -9.51
C GLY A 48 -9.20 3.46 -8.05
N ALA A 49 -8.68 2.68 -7.11
CA ALA A 49 -8.80 2.94 -5.68
C ALA A 49 -8.17 4.30 -5.33
N LYS A 50 -8.83 5.03 -4.44
CA LYS A 50 -8.40 6.35 -3.99
C LYS A 50 -8.14 6.31 -2.49
N PRO A 51 -6.94 6.75 -2.05
CA PRO A 51 -6.65 6.79 -0.62
C PRO A 51 -7.48 7.88 0.06
N ASP A 52 -8.34 7.49 0.99
CA ASP A 52 -9.02 8.42 1.89
C ASP A 52 -8.05 8.83 3.02
N VAL A 53 -7.59 10.07 2.96
CA VAL A 53 -6.61 10.63 3.92
C VAL A 53 -7.19 10.73 5.32
N ASP A 54 -8.49 10.99 5.47
CA ASP A 54 -9.13 11.11 6.78
C ASP A 54 -9.28 9.73 7.42
N LEU A 55 -9.65 8.71 6.63
CA LEU A 55 -9.66 7.32 7.09
C LEU A 55 -8.26 6.84 7.48
N ILE A 56 -7.24 7.15 6.67
CA ILE A 56 -5.84 6.82 6.99
C ILE A 56 -5.42 7.46 8.31
N ARG A 57 -5.80 8.72 8.57
CA ARG A 57 -5.50 9.39 9.84
C ARG A 57 -6.16 8.71 11.02
N GLN A 58 -7.44 8.34 10.90
CA GLN A 58 -8.16 7.59 11.94
C GLN A 58 -7.45 6.29 12.25
N LYS A 59 -7.09 5.50 11.21
CA LYS A 59 -6.33 4.27 11.36
C LYS A 59 -4.97 4.50 12.03
N VAL A 60 -4.21 5.51 11.63
CA VAL A 60 -2.92 5.86 12.28
C VAL A 60 -3.09 6.15 13.77
N ALA A 61 -4.15 6.88 14.14
CA ALA A 61 -4.47 7.18 15.53
C ALA A 61 -4.89 5.92 16.30
N ASP A 62 -5.75 5.09 15.71
CA ASP A 62 -6.24 3.83 16.30
C ASP A 62 -5.12 2.83 16.56
N TYR A 63 -4.18 2.70 15.61
CA TYR A 63 -2.98 1.87 15.76
C TYR A 63 -1.91 2.49 16.67
N LYS A 64 -2.13 3.70 17.20
CA LYS A 64 -1.21 4.44 18.09
C LYS A 64 0.20 4.55 17.50
N LEU A 65 0.29 4.75 16.19
CA LEU A 65 1.56 4.85 15.48
C LEU A 65 2.17 6.23 15.72
N ALA A 66 3.03 6.32 16.74
CA ALA A 66 3.86 7.50 16.96
C ALA A 66 4.81 7.71 15.77
N ASP A 67 5.05 8.98 15.42
CA ASP A 67 5.97 9.38 14.35
C ASP A 67 5.72 8.72 12.99
N PHE A 68 4.45 8.48 12.65
CA PHE A 68 4.07 7.87 11.37
C PHE A 68 4.68 8.57 10.15
N ALA A 69 4.83 9.90 10.19
CA ALA A 69 5.49 10.65 9.11
C ALA A 69 6.96 10.22 8.88
N ASN A 70 7.71 9.95 9.96
CA ASN A 70 9.08 9.45 9.87
C ASN A 70 9.12 8.00 9.37
N LEU A 71 8.18 7.16 9.82
CA LEU A 71 8.03 5.79 9.33
C LEU A 71 7.76 5.76 7.81
N LEU A 72 6.89 6.66 7.36
CA LEU A 72 6.52 6.81 5.96
C LEU A 72 7.74 7.25 5.13
N GLU A 73 8.52 8.21 5.62
CA GLU A 73 9.75 8.67 4.95
C GLU A 73 10.83 7.58 4.85
N GLN A 74 11.09 6.87 5.95
CA GLN A 74 12.02 5.73 5.94
C GLN A 74 11.56 4.66 4.93
N ARG A 75 10.24 4.39 4.89
CA ARG A 75 9.69 3.42 3.93
C ARG A 75 9.88 3.89 2.50
N ILE A 76 9.58 5.14 2.18
CA ILE A 76 9.78 5.75 0.86
C ILE A 76 11.24 5.57 0.41
N GLN A 77 12.21 5.89 1.27
CA GLN A 77 13.63 5.76 0.95
C GLN A 77 14.07 4.29 0.77
N SER A 78 13.41 3.36 1.46
CA SER A 78 13.73 1.93 1.37
C SER A 78 13.14 1.23 0.12
N LEU A 79 12.08 1.78 -0.48
CA LEU A 79 11.31 1.14 -1.56
C LEU A 79 12.15 0.70 -2.76
N PRO A 80 13.05 1.54 -3.32
CA PRO A 80 13.87 1.13 -4.46
C PRO A 80 14.70 -0.12 -4.18
N ASN A 81 15.35 -0.16 -3.00
CA ASN A 81 16.18 -1.29 -2.59
C ASN A 81 15.35 -2.55 -2.31
N VAL A 82 14.17 -2.38 -1.72
CA VAL A 82 13.25 -3.48 -1.45
C VAL A 82 12.75 -4.11 -2.75
N ILE A 83 12.29 -3.29 -3.70
CA ILE A 83 11.72 -3.78 -4.98
C ILE A 83 12.82 -4.41 -5.85
N ALA A 84 14.04 -3.87 -5.80
CA ALA A 84 15.19 -4.46 -6.48
C ALA A 84 15.73 -5.75 -5.82
N SER A 85 15.26 -6.09 -4.61
CA SER A 85 15.77 -7.25 -3.88
C SER A 85 15.28 -8.58 -4.46
N ASN A 86 16.15 -9.60 -4.40
CA ASN A 86 15.78 -10.97 -4.76
C ASN A 86 14.68 -11.53 -3.83
N ALA A 87 14.60 -11.05 -2.59
CA ALA A 87 13.56 -11.46 -1.65
C ALA A 87 12.16 -11.08 -2.17
N PHE A 88 11.99 -9.82 -2.60
CA PHE A 88 10.76 -9.34 -3.21
C PHE A 88 10.40 -10.16 -4.47
N MET A 89 11.36 -10.34 -5.37
CA MET A 89 11.14 -11.08 -6.62
C MET A 89 10.72 -12.54 -6.38
N ASN A 90 11.39 -13.23 -5.46
CA ASN A 90 11.06 -14.61 -5.11
C ASN A 90 9.70 -14.74 -4.44
N GLU A 91 9.35 -13.79 -3.57
CA GLU A 91 8.05 -13.76 -2.91
C GLU A 91 6.92 -13.52 -3.94
N MET A 92 7.08 -12.54 -4.83
CA MET A 92 6.10 -12.24 -5.86
C MET A 92 5.95 -13.38 -6.87
N LYS A 93 7.04 -14.09 -7.20
CA LYS A 93 6.97 -15.27 -8.07
C LYS A 93 6.17 -16.43 -7.45
N ARG A 94 6.09 -16.52 -6.11
CA ARG A 94 5.28 -17.52 -5.39
C ARG A 94 3.81 -17.14 -5.32
N PHE A 95 3.50 -15.84 -5.25
CA PHE A 95 2.13 -15.35 -5.07
C PHE A 95 1.41 -15.01 -6.38
N LEU A 96 2.14 -14.62 -7.42
CA LEU A 96 1.55 -14.21 -8.68
C LEU A 96 1.50 -15.36 -9.68
N PRO A 97 0.41 -15.48 -10.46
CA PRO A 97 0.38 -16.33 -11.64
C PRO A 97 1.54 -15.99 -12.59
N SER A 98 2.13 -17.02 -13.22
CA SER A 98 3.34 -16.85 -14.05
C SER A 98 3.15 -15.83 -15.17
N ASN A 99 1.98 -15.81 -15.80
CA ASN A 99 1.65 -14.85 -16.87
C ASN A 99 1.58 -13.39 -16.38
N VAL A 100 1.14 -13.14 -15.15
CA VAL A 100 1.12 -11.80 -14.55
C VAL A 100 2.55 -11.38 -14.26
N PHE A 101 3.31 -12.24 -13.59
CA PHE A 101 4.71 -11.98 -13.24
C PHE A 101 5.56 -11.65 -14.48
N GLU A 102 5.45 -12.44 -15.54
CA GLU A 102 6.19 -12.24 -16.80
C GLU A 102 5.83 -10.94 -17.53
N ARG A 103 4.57 -10.49 -17.41
CA ARG A 103 4.11 -9.26 -18.05
C ARG A 103 4.45 -8.01 -17.25
N THR A 104 4.67 -8.15 -15.94
CA THR A 104 4.92 -7.05 -15.00
C THR A 104 6.33 -7.13 -14.41
N LEU A 105 6.51 -7.72 -13.23
CA LEU A 105 7.74 -7.71 -12.42
C LEU A 105 8.96 -8.33 -13.11
N ALA A 106 8.76 -9.21 -14.09
CA ALA A 106 9.85 -9.73 -14.91
C ALA A 106 10.45 -8.67 -15.87
N LYS A 107 9.76 -7.55 -16.07
CA LYS A 107 10.23 -6.43 -16.90
C LYS A 107 10.86 -5.37 -16.01
N GLU A 108 12.12 -5.05 -16.27
CA GLU A 108 12.87 -4.02 -15.56
C GLU A 108 12.13 -2.67 -15.53
N LYS A 109 11.54 -2.26 -16.66
CA LYS A 109 10.74 -1.03 -16.76
C LYS A 109 9.55 -0.99 -15.80
N PHE A 110 8.94 -2.14 -15.52
CA PHE A 110 7.81 -2.23 -14.60
C PHE A 110 8.27 -2.00 -13.16
N SER A 111 9.44 -2.52 -12.76
CA SER A 111 10.00 -2.28 -11.43
C SER A 111 10.27 -0.79 -11.21
N SER A 112 10.82 -0.08 -12.20
CA SER A 112 10.99 1.37 -12.13
C SER A 112 9.66 2.12 -12.03
N TYR A 113 8.66 1.71 -12.81
CA TYR A 113 7.30 2.25 -12.72
C TYR A 113 6.69 2.01 -11.33
N LEU A 114 6.84 0.81 -10.77
CA LEU A 114 6.31 0.43 -9.45
C LEU A 114 6.91 1.31 -8.35
N VAL A 115 8.24 1.49 -8.36
CA VAL A 115 8.94 2.38 -7.42
C VAL A 115 8.41 3.81 -7.55
N ALA A 116 8.40 4.38 -8.75
CA ALA A 116 7.98 5.76 -8.97
C ALA A 116 6.54 6.00 -8.54
N THR A 117 5.67 5.05 -8.83
CA THR A 117 4.24 5.08 -8.50
C THR A 117 4.03 5.09 -6.99
N LEU A 118 4.61 4.13 -6.27
CA LEU A 118 4.48 4.05 -4.82
C LEU A 118 5.14 5.23 -4.12
N GLU A 119 6.30 5.68 -4.59
CA GLU A 119 6.94 6.87 -4.05
C GLU A 119 6.05 8.11 -4.19
N SER A 120 5.41 8.32 -5.35
CA SER A 120 4.49 9.45 -5.55
C SER A 120 3.34 9.39 -4.57
N GLN A 121 2.69 8.23 -4.46
CA GLN A 121 1.54 8.05 -3.58
C GLN A 121 1.88 8.29 -2.10
N LEU A 122 2.98 7.69 -1.61
CA LEU A 122 3.37 7.86 -0.22
C LEU A 122 3.84 9.29 0.07
N LYS A 123 4.49 9.97 -0.90
CA LYS A 123 4.85 11.39 -0.77
C LYS A 123 3.61 12.29 -0.73
N GLU A 124 2.62 12.03 -1.59
CA GLU A 124 1.35 12.75 -1.60
C GLU A 124 0.58 12.55 -0.29
N LEU A 125 0.52 11.31 0.21
CA LEU A 125 -0.08 11.00 1.50
C LEU A 125 0.63 11.75 2.63
N ARG A 126 1.97 11.75 2.65
CA ARG A 126 2.75 12.50 3.64
C ARG A 126 2.38 13.98 3.63
N LEU A 127 2.36 14.60 2.46
CA LEU A 127 1.98 16.01 2.30
C LEU A 127 0.55 16.28 2.77
N ALA A 128 -0.39 15.39 2.46
CA ALA A 128 -1.79 15.52 2.85
C ALA A 128 -1.98 15.38 4.37
N LEU A 129 -1.22 14.51 5.03
CA LEU A 129 -1.22 14.36 6.49
C LEU A 129 -0.64 15.62 7.16
N THR A 130 0.49 16.14 6.69
CA THR A 130 1.11 17.35 7.26
C THR A 130 0.26 18.62 7.05
N LYS A 131 -0.34 18.81 5.86
CA LYS A 131 -1.19 19.99 5.59
C LYS A 131 -2.43 20.03 6.49
N ASN A 132 -3.03 18.88 6.77
CA ASN A 132 -4.21 18.79 7.63
C ASN A 132 -3.88 18.96 9.12
N GLU A 133 -2.72 18.51 9.59
CA GLU A 133 -2.26 18.83 10.96
C GLU A 133 -2.16 20.34 11.19
N VAL A 134 -1.63 21.06 10.20
CA VAL A 134 -1.52 22.52 10.23
C VAL A 134 -2.92 23.15 10.27
N GLN A 135 -3.86 22.67 9.45
CA GLN A 135 -5.21 23.22 9.38
C GLN A 135 -6.08 22.93 10.63
N LEU A 136 -5.88 21.77 11.28
CA LEU A 136 -6.52 21.44 12.56
C LEU A 136 -5.98 22.30 13.72
N LYS A 137 -4.68 22.59 13.74
CA LYS A 137 -4.07 23.51 14.74
C LYS A 137 -4.58 24.95 14.62
N PHE A 138 -5.10 25.36 13.46
CA PHE A 138 -5.67 26.69 13.24
C PHE A 138 -7.18 26.78 13.48
N LYS A 139 -7.86 25.66 13.77
CA LYS A 139 -9.31 25.63 14.09
C LYS A 139 -9.61 25.42 15.59
N LEU A 140 -8.57 25.36 16.42
CA LEU A 140 -8.65 25.37 17.90
C LEU A 140 -8.24 26.75 18.42
#